data_AF-A0A7K4CSU4-F1
#
_entry.id   AF-A0A7K4CSU4-F1
#
_cell.length_a   1.000
_cell.length_b   1.000
_cell.length_c   1.000
_cell.angle_alpha   90.00
_cell.angle_beta   90.00
_cell.angle_gamma   90.00
#
_symmetry.space_group_name_H-M   'P 1'
#
loop_
_entity.id
_entity.type
_entity.pdbx_description
1 polymer ?
#
loop_
_entity_poly.entity_id
_entity_poly.type
_entity_poly.pdbx_seq_one_letter_code
_entity_poly.pdbx_strand_id
1 'polypeptide(L)'
;MFKRKKDDQQAKTHGHGLAKKELTDEELGRRIGAVYHETIAELAKLLGSKPDVPLIRQQVLDLRDRVISELVTLGKTREARDEQRRRMIDAYINLTTNNFNKTDYQAYSDAVAYYRPKDKDLGEVLFKFNIITQYASFDLLKKQEPKEAERLGLK
;
A
#
# COMPACT_ATOMS: atom_id res chain seq x y z
N MET A 1 -5.71 44.12 59.62
CA MET A 1 -5.53 42.65 59.81
C MET A 1 -5.98 41.98 58.51
N PHE A 2 -5.08 41.61 57.58
CA PHE A 2 -4.34 40.33 57.51
C PHE A 2 -5.30 39.12 57.66
N LYS A 3 -5.54 38.22 56.70
CA LYS A 3 -4.65 37.58 55.72
C LYS A 3 -5.39 37.17 54.43
N ARG A 4 -4.68 37.31 53.30
CA ARG A 4 -4.92 36.66 52.00
C ARG A 4 -4.73 35.14 52.15
N LYS A 5 -5.60 34.32 51.56
CA LYS A 5 -5.21 33.01 51.02
C LYS A 5 -5.20 33.11 49.50
N LYS A 6 -3.99 32.96 48.96
CA LYS A 6 -3.74 32.69 47.54
C LYS A 6 -4.07 31.22 47.32
N ASP A 7 -4.94 30.93 46.37
CA ASP A 7 -4.91 29.66 45.65
C ASP A 7 -4.56 30.00 44.19
N ASP A 8 -3.27 30.25 43.99
CA ASP A 8 -2.59 30.03 42.72
C ASP A 8 -2.41 28.51 42.56
N GLN A 9 -3.05 27.92 41.56
CA GLN A 9 -2.34 27.05 40.61
C GLN A 9 -3.21 26.63 39.43
N GLN A 10 -2.98 27.37 38.34
CA GLN A 10 -2.59 26.83 37.03
C GLN A 10 -3.56 25.88 36.35
N ALA A 11 -4.29 26.48 35.41
CA ALA A 11 -4.55 25.91 34.10
C ALA A 11 -3.36 25.11 33.58
N LYS A 12 -3.45 23.78 33.63
CA LYS A 12 -2.64 22.88 32.81
C LYS A 12 -3.43 22.54 31.57
N THR A 13 -3.25 23.40 30.58
CA THR A 13 -3.23 23.04 29.16
C THR A 13 -2.49 21.72 28.97
N HIS A 14 -3.21 20.60 28.91
CA HIS A 14 -2.68 19.40 28.27
C HIS A 14 -2.91 19.57 26.79
N GLY A 15 -1.95 20.25 26.14
CA GLY A 15 -1.72 20.08 24.72
C GLY A 15 -1.38 18.61 24.49
N HIS A 16 -2.40 17.80 24.20
CA HIS A 16 -2.18 16.56 23.47
C HIS A 16 -1.88 16.96 22.04
N GLY A 17 -0.58 17.17 21.77
CA GLY A 17 -0.09 17.07 20.41
C GLY A 17 -0.63 15.76 19.84
N LEU A 18 -1.26 15.86 18.67
CA LEU A 18 -1.82 14.74 17.93
C LEU A 18 -0.68 13.77 17.57
N ALA A 19 -0.30 12.89 18.51
CA ALA A 19 0.57 11.78 18.22
C ALA A 19 -0.17 10.93 17.17
N LYS A 20 0.38 10.84 15.96
CA LYS A 20 -0.09 9.89 14.95
C LYS A 20 -0.18 8.53 15.63
N LYS A 21 -1.40 8.01 15.83
CA LYS A 21 -1.61 6.67 16.35
C LYS A 21 -0.88 5.70 15.41
N GLU A 22 0.18 5.06 15.90
CA GLU A 22 0.87 4.03 15.13
C GLU A 22 -0.08 2.85 14.90
N LEU A 23 -0.02 2.27 13.70
CA LEU A 23 -0.75 1.07 13.37
C LEU A 23 -0.21 -0.11 14.19
N THR A 24 -1.11 -0.90 14.76
CA THR A 24 -0.77 -2.24 15.27
C THR A 24 -0.29 -3.14 14.13
N ASP A 25 0.36 -4.25 14.47
CA ASP A 25 0.87 -5.19 13.47
C ASP A 25 -0.25 -5.78 12.60
N GLU A 26 -1.41 -6.05 13.21
CA GLU A 26 -2.61 -6.48 12.50
C GLU A 26 -3.16 -5.38 11.58
N GLU A 27 -3.34 -4.16 12.08
CA GLU A 27 -3.85 -3.04 11.28
C GLU A 27 -2.92 -2.73 10.09
N LEU A 28 -1.59 -2.81 10.30
CA LEU A 28 -0.60 -2.60 9.26
C LEU A 28 -0.67 -3.68 8.18
N GLY A 29 -0.68 -4.96 8.57
CA GLY A 29 -0.78 -6.07 7.62
C GLY A 29 -2.09 -6.05 6.83
N ARG A 30 -3.21 -5.79 7.51
CA ARG A 30 -4.52 -5.60 6.86
C ARG A 30 -4.53 -4.40 5.92
N ARG A 31 -3.91 -3.26 6.29
CA ARG A 31 -3.83 -2.09 5.41
C ARG A 31 -3.05 -2.41 4.14
N ILE A 32 -1.88 -3.05 4.25
CA ILE A 32 -1.07 -3.45 3.08
C ILE A 32 -1.88 -4.38 2.17
N GLY A 33 -2.59 -5.36 2.72
CA GLY A 33 -3.46 -6.23 1.93
C GLY A 33 -4.67 -5.49 1.34
N ALA A 34 -5.25 -4.51 2.03
CA ALA A 34 -6.35 -3.70 1.53
C ALA A 34 -5.94 -2.84 0.33
N VAL A 35 -4.72 -2.28 0.33
CA VAL A 35 -4.17 -1.53 -0.81
C VAL A 35 -4.21 -2.39 -2.09
N TYR A 36 -3.90 -3.69 -1.99
CA TYR A 36 -4.00 -4.61 -3.13
C TYR A 36 -5.44 -4.70 -3.65
N HIS A 37 -6.42 -4.95 -2.78
CA HIS A 37 -7.82 -5.07 -3.20
C HIS A 37 -8.37 -3.78 -3.79
N GLU A 38 -8.09 -2.65 -3.15
CA GLU A 38 -8.45 -1.32 -3.65
C GLU A 38 -7.88 -1.09 -5.05
N THR A 39 -6.62 -1.49 -5.27
CA THR A 39 -5.95 -1.38 -6.57
C THR A 39 -6.59 -2.27 -7.63
N ILE A 40 -6.89 -3.53 -7.31
CA ILE A 40 -7.55 -4.46 -8.25
C ILE A 40 -8.95 -3.96 -8.61
N ALA A 41 -9.73 -3.47 -7.64
CA ALA A 41 -11.05 -2.90 -7.90
C ALA A 41 -10.98 -1.63 -8.77
N GLU A 42 -9.99 -0.76 -8.53
CA GLU A 42 -9.76 0.44 -9.35
C GLU A 42 -9.36 0.09 -10.79
N LEU A 43 -8.47 -0.90 -10.98
CA LEU A 43 -8.11 -1.42 -12.30
C LEU A 43 -9.30 -2.06 -13.01
N ALA A 44 -10.11 -2.85 -12.30
CA ALA A 44 -11.32 -3.46 -12.86
C ALA A 44 -12.30 -2.38 -13.38
N LYS A 45 -12.49 -1.30 -12.62
CA LYS A 45 -13.32 -0.16 -13.02
C LYS A 45 -12.71 0.59 -14.22
N LEU A 46 -11.41 0.86 -14.18
CA LEU A 46 -10.68 1.60 -15.21
C LEU A 46 -10.67 0.85 -16.55
N LEU A 47 -10.54 -0.47 -16.52
CA LEU A 47 -10.28 -1.31 -17.68
C LEU A 47 -11.49 -2.13 -18.13
N GLY A 48 -12.59 -2.13 -17.37
CA GLY A 48 -13.75 -3.00 -17.60
C GLY A 48 -14.41 -2.81 -18.97
N SER A 49 -14.42 -1.59 -19.50
CA SER A 49 -14.91 -1.28 -20.86
C SER A 49 -13.87 -1.47 -21.95
N LYS A 50 -12.63 -1.86 -21.59
CA LYS A 50 -11.48 -2.05 -22.48
C LYS A 50 -11.23 -0.83 -23.38
N PRO A 51 -11.09 0.39 -22.81
CA PRO A 51 -10.81 1.60 -23.57
C PRO A 51 -9.48 1.49 -24.35
N ASP A 52 -9.30 2.32 -25.37
CA ASP A 52 -8.06 2.32 -26.15
C ASP A 52 -6.83 2.68 -25.30
N VAL A 53 -5.69 2.07 -25.63
CA VAL A 53 -4.43 2.21 -24.88
C VAL A 53 -4.03 3.66 -24.61
N PRO A 54 -4.10 4.61 -25.58
CA PRO A 54 -3.74 6.00 -25.31
C PRO A 54 -4.60 6.69 -24.24
N LEU A 55 -5.84 6.23 -24.04
CA LEU A 55 -6.77 6.83 -23.08
C LEU A 55 -6.47 6.40 -21.63
N ILE A 56 -5.90 5.19 -21.44
CA ILE A 56 -5.70 4.62 -20.10
C ILE A 56 -4.24 4.48 -19.69
N ARG A 57 -3.27 4.61 -20.61
CA ARG A 57 -1.86 4.38 -20.30
C ARG A 57 -1.40 5.23 -19.12
N GLN A 58 -1.63 6.53 -19.18
CA GLN A 58 -1.17 7.43 -18.12
C GLN A 58 -1.88 7.13 -16.79
N GLN A 59 -3.18 6.84 -16.83
CA GLN A 59 -3.98 6.53 -15.64
C GLN A 59 -3.47 5.25 -14.94
N VAL A 60 -3.10 4.22 -15.70
CA VAL A 60 -2.51 2.99 -15.16
C VAL A 60 -1.13 3.24 -14.56
N LEU A 61 -0.29 4.06 -15.21
CA LEU A 61 1.04 4.41 -14.69
C LEU A 61 0.94 5.24 -13.41
N ASP A 62 0.06 6.23 -13.36
CA ASP A 62 -0.18 7.07 -12.19
C ASP A 62 -0.71 6.23 -11.02
N LEU A 63 -1.63 5.29 -11.30
CA LEU A 63 -2.12 4.34 -10.30
C LEU A 63 -0.98 3.49 -9.74
N ARG A 64 -0.12 2.94 -10.61
CA ARG A 64 1.03 2.14 -10.19
C ARG A 64 1.93 2.94 -9.26
N ASP A 65 2.30 4.15 -9.65
CA ASP A 65 3.27 4.97 -8.91
C ASP A 65 2.70 5.39 -7.55
N ARG A 66 1.41 5.74 -7.49
CA ARG A 66 0.70 6.00 -6.24
C ARG A 66 0.71 4.78 -5.30
N VAL A 67 0.36 3.61 -5.82
CA VAL A 67 0.29 2.37 -5.03
C VAL A 67 1.67 1.94 -4.55
N ILE A 68 2.71 2.03 -5.39
CA ILE A 68 4.10 1.79 -4.98
C ILE A 68 4.50 2.73 -3.85
N SER A 69 4.24 4.03 -3.99
CA SER A 69 4.58 5.02 -2.96
C SER A 69 3.91 4.71 -1.62
N GLU A 70 2.64 4.31 -1.64
CA GLU A 70 1.91 3.91 -0.45
C GLU A 70 2.49 2.63 0.18
N LEU A 71 2.70 1.58 -0.62
CA LEU A 71 3.24 0.31 -0.14
C LEU A 71 4.66 0.42 0.39
N VAL A 72 5.50 1.27 -0.20
CA VAL A 72 6.84 1.57 0.32
C VAL A 72 6.74 2.29 1.67
N THR A 73 5.78 3.20 1.84
CA THR A 73 5.57 3.90 3.11
C THR A 73 5.12 2.93 4.23
N LEU A 74 4.17 2.05 3.93
CA LEU A 74 3.75 0.98 4.84
C LEU A 74 4.89 -0.02 5.10
N GLY A 75 5.64 -0.36 4.06
CA GLY A 75 6.81 -1.23 4.11
C GLY A 75 7.89 -0.71 5.05
N LYS A 76 8.19 0.59 5.04
CA LYS A 76 9.10 1.21 6.03
C LYS A 76 8.62 1.03 7.47
N THR A 77 7.31 1.13 7.69
CA THR A 77 6.71 0.92 9.02
C THR A 77 6.83 -0.54 9.44
N ARG A 78 6.64 -1.47 8.50
CA ARG A 78 6.84 -2.91 8.71
C ARG A 78 8.32 -3.22 9.00
N GLU A 79 9.26 -2.66 8.24
CA GLU A 79 10.70 -2.91 8.39
C GLU A 79 11.26 -2.41 9.72
N ALA A 80 10.65 -1.38 10.31
CA ALA A 80 10.99 -0.90 11.64
C ALA A 80 10.60 -1.88 12.77
N ARG A 81 9.81 -2.93 12.47
CA ARG A 81 9.49 -3.99 13.43
C ARG A 81 10.58 -5.07 13.44
N ASP A 82 10.71 -5.75 14.57
CA ASP A 82 11.58 -6.93 14.67
C ASP A 82 11.09 -8.08 13.76
N GLU A 83 11.94 -9.09 13.58
CA GLU A 83 11.66 -10.20 12.67
C GLU A 83 10.36 -10.96 13.01
N GLN A 84 10.09 -11.19 14.30
CA GLN A 84 8.89 -11.91 14.73
C GLN A 84 7.63 -11.13 14.35
N ARG A 85 7.62 -9.83 14.62
CA ARG A 85 6.51 -8.94 14.28
C ARG A 85 6.33 -8.79 12.77
N ARG A 86 7.41 -8.72 12.00
CA ARG A 86 7.33 -8.73 10.52
C ARG A 86 6.68 -9.99 9.99
N ARG A 87 7.02 -11.17 10.52
CA ARG A 87 6.38 -12.44 10.15
C ARG A 87 4.89 -12.46 10.49
N MET A 88 4.48 -11.87 11.62
CA MET A 88 3.05 -11.71 11.94
C MET A 88 2.34 -10.78 10.95
N ILE A 89 2.95 -9.64 10.62
CA ILE A 89 2.43 -8.72 9.61
C ILE A 89 2.28 -9.43 8.25
N ASP A 90 3.27 -10.22 7.83
CA ASP A 90 3.21 -11.01 6.59
C ASP A 90 2.06 -12.01 6.58
N ALA A 91 1.76 -12.63 7.72
CA ALA A 91 0.61 -13.52 7.84
C ALA A 91 -0.71 -12.76 7.62
N TYR A 92 -0.85 -11.54 8.17
CA TYR A 92 -2.02 -10.69 7.93
C TYR A 92 -2.12 -10.17 6.50
N ILE A 93 -1.00 -9.84 5.86
CA ILE A 93 -0.95 -9.49 4.44
C ILE A 93 -1.51 -10.65 3.63
N ASN A 94 -0.95 -11.85 3.80
CA ASN A 94 -1.37 -13.05 3.07
C ASN A 94 -2.84 -13.40 3.31
N LEU A 95 -3.31 -13.34 4.56
CA LEU A 95 -4.71 -13.56 4.91
C LEU A 95 -5.62 -12.59 4.15
N THR A 96 -5.23 -11.32 4.11
CA THR A 96 -6.02 -10.28 3.47
C THR A 96 -5.99 -10.46 1.95
N THR A 97 -4.81 -10.58 1.32
CA THR A 97 -4.68 -10.68 -0.14
C THR A 97 -5.36 -11.92 -0.73
N ASN A 98 -5.41 -13.02 0.01
CA ASN A 98 -6.09 -14.25 -0.42
C ASN A 98 -7.62 -14.14 -0.41
N ASN A 99 -8.18 -13.13 0.25
CA ASN A 99 -9.62 -12.88 0.32
C ASN A 99 -10.05 -11.79 -0.66
N PHE A 100 -9.80 -11.99 -1.97
CA PHE A 100 -10.13 -11.01 -3.00
C PHE A 100 -11.55 -11.17 -3.54
N ASN A 101 -12.12 -10.06 -4.04
CA ASN A 101 -13.34 -10.09 -4.82
C ASN A 101 -13.07 -10.77 -6.17
N LYS A 102 -13.67 -11.94 -6.39
CA LYS A 102 -13.48 -12.73 -7.60
C LYS A 102 -13.91 -12.00 -8.87
N THR A 103 -14.96 -11.17 -8.80
CA THR A 103 -15.46 -10.42 -9.95
C THR A 103 -14.47 -9.36 -10.39
N ASP A 104 -13.94 -8.57 -9.44
CA ASP A 104 -12.96 -7.53 -9.74
C ASP A 104 -11.66 -8.14 -10.26
N TYR A 105 -11.20 -9.22 -9.63
CA TYR A 105 -10.01 -9.92 -10.08
C TYR A 105 -10.18 -10.53 -11.47
N GLN A 106 -11.34 -11.10 -11.79
CA GLN A 106 -11.62 -11.61 -13.13
C GLN A 106 -11.60 -10.49 -14.17
N ALA A 107 -12.23 -9.34 -13.89
CA ALA A 107 -12.24 -8.19 -14.78
C ALA A 107 -10.82 -7.66 -15.03
N TYR A 108 -9.99 -7.58 -13.98
CA TYR A 108 -8.57 -7.25 -14.10
C TYR A 108 -7.81 -8.29 -14.94
N SER A 109 -7.98 -9.59 -14.67
CA SER A 109 -7.33 -10.68 -15.40
C SER A 109 -7.69 -10.65 -16.90
N ASP A 110 -8.96 -10.41 -17.22
CA ASP A 110 -9.44 -10.28 -18.60
C ASP A 110 -8.82 -9.06 -19.29
N ALA A 111 -8.65 -7.95 -18.57
CA ALA A 111 -7.97 -6.77 -19.08
C ALA A 111 -6.49 -7.04 -19.37
N VAL A 112 -5.76 -7.70 -18.47
CA VAL A 112 -4.36 -8.12 -18.71
C VAL A 112 -4.26 -8.95 -19.99
N ALA A 113 -5.14 -9.95 -20.15
CA ALA A 113 -5.17 -10.80 -21.34
C ALA A 113 -5.51 -10.02 -22.62
N TYR A 114 -6.39 -9.01 -22.53
CA TYR A 114 -6.77 -8.17 -23.67
C TYR A 114 -5.65 -7.22 -24.12
N TYR A 115 -4.99 -6.53 -23.18
CA TYR A 115 -3.99 -5.50 -23.52
C TYR A 115 -2.62 -6.08 -23.85
N ARG A 116 -2.22 -7.20 -23.26
CA ARG A 116 -0.90 -7.80 -23.50
C ARG A 116 -0.54 -8.03 -24.97
N PRO A 117 -1.41 -8.55 -25.86
CA PRO A 117 -1.10 -8.67 -27.28
C PRO A 117 -1.16 -7.35 -28.06
N LYS A 118 -1.83 -6.31 -27.53
CA LYS A 118 -2.02 -5.01 -28.19
C LYS A 118 -0.88 -4.05 -27.89
N ASP A 119 -0.39 -4.09 -26.66
CA ASP A 119 0.63 -3.21 -26.16
C ASP A 119 1.45 -3.94 -25.10
N LYS A 120 2.66 -4.35 -25.47
CA LYS A 120 3.52 -5.15 -24.61
C LYS A 120 3.82 -4.41 -23.31
N ASP A 121 4.16 -3.13 -23.40
CA ASP A 121 4.58 -2.32 -22.25
C ASP A 121 3.44 -2.15 -21.24
N LEU A 122 2.24 -1.80 -21.71
CA LEU A 122 1.06 -1.72 -20.86
C LEU A 122 0.71 -3.09 -20.26
N GLY A 123 0.76 -4.15 -21.06
CA GLY A 123 0.53 -5.51 -20.57
C GLY A 123 1.50 -5.92 -19.46
N GLU A 124 2.78 -5.56 -19.59
CA GLU A 124 3.81 -5.80 -18.58
C GLU A 124 3.51 -5.02 -17.28
N VAL A 125 3.11 -3.74 -17.40
CA VAL A 125 2.71 -2.92 -16.25
C VAL A 125 1.49 -3.51 -15.55
N LEU A 126 0.46 -3.88 -16.31
CA LEU A 126 -0.75 -4.49 -15.76
C LEU A 126 -0.42 -5.79 -15.03
N PHE A 127 0.39 -6.67 -15.62
CA PHE A 127 0.81 -7.92 -14.99
C PHE A 127 1.52 -7.71 -13.65
N LYS A 128 2.37 -6.68 -13.53
CA LYS A 128 3.09 -6.37 -12.28
C LYS A 128 2.17 -5.99 -11.11
N PHE A 129 0.92 -5.58 -11.34
CA PHE A 129 -0.02 -5.32 -10.25
C PHE A 129 -0.32 -6.58 -9.42
N ASN A 130 -0.22 -7.78 -10.02
CA ASN A 130 -0.43 -9.04 -9.31
C ASN A 130 0.58 -9.28 -8.17
N ILE A 131 1.76 -8.66 -8.25
CA ILE A 131 2.84 -8.79 -7.26
C ILE A 131 3.13 -7.47 -6.54
N ILE A 132 2.25 -6.47 -6.68
CA ILE A 132 2.52 -5.11 -6.19
C ILE A 132 2.75 -5.05 -4.68
N THR A 133 2.20 -6.00 -3.91
CA THR A 133 2.41 -6.07 -2.45
C THR A 133 3.87 -6.32 -2.06
N GLN A 134 4.72 -6.81 -2.97
CA GLN A 134 6.16 -6.98 -2.73
C GLN A 134 6.84 -5.65 -2.36
N TYR A 135 6.29 -4.51 -2.77
CA TYR A 135 6.81 -3.18 -2.42
C TYR A 135 6.65 -2.85 -0.92
N ALA A 136 5.93 -3.67 -0.15
CA ALA A 136 5.90 -3.59 1.31
C ALA A 136 6.86 -4.59 2.02
N SER A 137 7.51 -5.49 1.26
CA SER A 137 8.47 -6.48 1.77
C SER A 137 9.84 -6.26 1.12
N PHE A 138 10.70 -5.48 1.77
CA PHE A 138 11.93 -5.01 1.14
C PHE A 138 12.94 -6.12 0.87
N ASP A 139 12.99 -7.15 1.70
CA ASP A 139 13.83 -8.32 1.44
C ASP A 139 13.37 -9.09 0.20
N LEU A 140 12.05 -9.24 0.01
CA LEU A 140 11.49 -9.86 -1.19
C LEU A 140 11.77 -9.00 -2.43
N LEU A 141 11.56 -7.68 -2.33
CA LEU A 141 11.82 -6.75 -3.42
C LEU A 141 13.29 -6.73 -3.81
N LYS A 142 14.23 -6.66 -2.86
CA LYS A 142 15.68 -6.76 -3.11
C LYS A 142 16.05 -8.07 -3.80
N LYS A 143 15.41 -9.18 -3.42
CA LYS A 143 15.65 -10.50 -4.00
C LYS A 143 15.12 -10.63 -5.43
N GLN A 144 13.94 -10.08 -5.72
CA GLN A 144 13.24 -10.29 -7.00
C GLN A 144 13.51 -9.16 -8.01
N GLU A 145 13.56 -7.91 -7.56
CA GLU A 145 13.79 -6.71 -8.38
C GLU A 145 14.86 -5.80 -7.74
N PRO A 146 16.14 -6.23 -7.68
CA PRO A 146 17.20 -5.49 -6.99
C PRO A 146 17.41 -4.06 -7.53
N LYS A 147 17.27 -3.86 -8.85
CA LYS A 147 17.36 -2.53 -9.47
C LYS A 147 16.21 -1.61 -9.03
N GLU A 148 15.04 -2.17 -8.80
CA GLU A 148 13.88 -1.42 -8.35
C GLU A 148 14.00 -1.05 -6.87
N ALA A 149 14.51 -1.97 -6.05
CA ALA A 149 14.88 -1.67 -4.66
C ALA A 149 15.91 -0.52 -4.60
N GLU A 150 16.95 -0.57 -5.46
CA GLU A 150 17.94 0.51 -5.57
C GLU A 150 17.32 1.85 -5.99
N ARG A 151 16.44 1.85 -7.01
CA ARG A 151 15.68 3.04 -7.44
C ARG A 151 14.90 3.69 -6.30
N LEU A 152 14.39 2.86 -5.38
CA LEU A 152 13.62 3.30 -4.21
C LEU A 152 14.49 3.64 -2.98
N GLY A 153 15.82 3.53 -3.09
CA GLY A 153 16.74 3.78 -1.99
C GLY A 153 16.74 2.70 -0.90
N LEU A 154 16.32 1.48 -1.25
CA LEU A 154 16.23 0.33 -0.36
C LEU A 154 17.49 -0.52 -0.55
N LYS A 155 18.53 -0.26 0.24
CA LYS A 155 19.79 -1.03 0.26
C LYS A 155 19.72 -2.16 1.28
#